data_AF-A0A1Q5FPP0-F1
#
_entry.id   AF-A0A1Q5FPP0-F1
#
_cell.length_a   1.000
_cell.length_b   1.000
_cell.length_c   1.000
_cell.angle_alpha   90.00
_cell.angle_beta   90.00
_cell.angle_gamma   90.00
#
_symmetry.space_group_name_H-M   'P 1'
#
loop_
_entity.id
_entity.type
_entity.pdbx_description
1 polymer ?
#
loop_
_entity_poly.entity_id
_entity_poly.type
_entity_poly.pdbx_seq_one_letter_code
_entity_poly.pdbx_strand_id
1 'polypeptide(L)'
;MATKAYELYGVPTAPEDPEQEYMTVQETAYVLMCSVSWLRRFLREHDALCGRNGRRGRIITNREQRAAIHATRSAGDPRTGRSVPRQRRPRRTAVKTSVAA
;
A
#
# COMPACT_ATOMS: atom_id res chain seq x y z
N MET A 1 -7.98 -9.86 17.82
CA MET A 1 -8.70 -8.57 17.76
C MET A 1 -7.75 -7.54 17.17
N ALA A 2 -7.94 -7.12 15.91
CA ALA A 2 -7.20 -5.98 15.40
C ALA A 2 -7.72 -4.74 16.14
N THR A 3 -6.89 -4.08 16.93
CA THR A 3 -7.29 -2.85 17.63
C THR A 3 -7.52 -1.75 16.60
N LYS A 4 -8.44 -0.82 16.88
CA LYS A 4 -8.78 0.34 16.02
C LYS A 4 -7.56 1.15 15.55
N ALA A 5 -6.45 1.09 16.32
CA ALA A 5 -5.17 1.66 15.96
C ALA A 5 -4.53 1.00 14.71
N TYR A 6 -4.66 -0.32 14.53
CA TYR A 6 -4.16 -1.03 13.34
C TYR A 6 -4.90 -0.68 12.05
N GLU A 7 -6.17 -0.30 12.14
CA GLU A 7 -6.96 0.15 10.99
C GLU A 7 -6.44 1.50 10.45
N LEU A 8 -5.93 2.37 11.33
CA LEU A 8 -5.33 3.67 10.98
C LEU A 8 -3.93 3.56 10.36
N TYR A 9 -3.14 2.54 10.71
CA TYR A 9 -1.76 2.41 10.23
C TYR A 9 -1.63 2.05 8.74
N GLY A 10 -2.74 1.75 8.05
CA GLY A 10 -2.75 1.35 6.64
C GLY A 10 -3.32 2.37 5.65
N VAL A 11 -3.99 3.43 6.13
CA VAL A 11 -4.69 4.38 5.26
C VAL A 11 -3.79 5.58 4.96
N PRO A 12 -3.42 5.81 3.68
CA PRO A 12 -2.66 6.98 3.30
C PRO A 12 -3.39 8.28 3.70
N THR A 13 -2.64 9.26 4.21
CA THR A 13 -3.17 10.57 4.59
C THR A 13 -3.02 11.54 3.42
N ALA A 14 -4.07 12.30 3.10
CA ALA A 14 -3.98 13.32 2.07
C ALA A 14 -3.00 14.44 2.49
N PRO A 15 -2.14 14.93 1.58
CA PRO A 15 -1.35 16.12 1.85
C PRO A 15 -2.24 17.35 1.97
N GLU A 16 -1.76 18.38 2.68
CA GLU A 16 -2.41 19.69 2.72
C GLU A 16 -2.40 20.37 1.34
N ASP A 17 -1.31 20.21 0.59
CA ASP A 17 -1.15 20.66 -0.79
C ASP A 17 -0.62 19.51 -1.68
N PRO A 18 -1.32 19.13 -2.77
CA PRO A 18 -0.85 18.13 -3.73
C PRO A 18 0.49 18.47 -4.38
N GLU A 19 0.85 19.76 -4.48
CA GLU A 19 2.04 20.23 -5.18
C GLU A 19 3.22 20.53 -4.25
N GLN A 20 3.09 20.25 -2.94
CA GLN A 20 4.18 20.51 -1.98
C GLN A 20 5.47 19.76 -2.36
N GLU A 21 6.61 20.44 -2.21
CA GLU A 21 7.91 19.90 -2.61
C GLU A 21 8.25 18.63 -1.82
N TYR A 22 8.10 18.68 -0.50
CA TYR A 22 8.44 17.58 0.40
C TYR A 22 7.20 16.93 0.97
N MET A 23 7.11 15.61 0.86
CA MET A 23 6.00 14.82 1.35
C MET A 23 6.48 13.71 2.27
N THR A 24 5.71 13.42 3.31
CA THR A 24 5.88 12.21 4.11
C THR A 24 5.50 10.97 3.32
N VAL A 25 5.92 9.79 3.79
CA VAL A 25 5.51 8.50 3.19
C VAL A 25 4.00 8.30 3.15
N GLN A 26 3.25 8.85 4.11
CA GLN A 26 1.78 8.74 4.12
C GLN A 26 1.18 9.55 2.97
N GLU A 27 1.59 10.80 2.83
CA GLU A 27 1.15 11.71 1.76
C GLU A 27 1.60 11.24 0.39
N THR A 28 2.83 10.76 0.29
CA THR A 28 3.36 10.18 -0.94
C THR A 28 2.54 8.97 -1.38
N ALA A 29 2.20 8.08 -0.43
CA ALA A 29 1.35 6.93 -0.73
C ALA A 29 -0.06 7.34 -1.17
N TYR A 30 -0.59 8.44 -0.62
CA TYR A 30 -1.87 9.00 -1.02
C TYR A 30 -1.83 9.53 -2.45
N VAL A 31 -0.88 10.41 -2.74
CA VAL A 31 -0.72 11.03 -4.08
C VAL A 31 -0.45 9.98 -5.15
N LEU A 32 0.39 9.00 -4.85
CA LEU A 32 0.67 7.92 -5.79
C LEU A 32 -0.45 6.88 -5.85
N MET A 33 -1.44 6.91 -4.95
CA MET A 33 -2.50 5.88 -4.86
C MET A 33 -1.92 4.46 -4.68
N CYS A 34 -0.96 4.31 -3.76
CA CYS A 34 -0.36 3.02 -3.37
C CYS A 34 -0.54 2.73 -1.89
N SER A 35 -0.23 1.49 -1.47
CA SER A 35 -0.22 1.16 -0.05
C SER A 35 1.07 1.64 0.63
N VAL A 36 0.92 2.15 1.85
CA VAL A 36 2.05 2.59 2.70
C VAL A 36 3.06 1.46 2.91
N SER A 37 2.59 0.22 3.06
CA SER A 37 3.44 -0.96 3.25
C SER A 37 4.28 -1.28 2.02
N TRP A 38 3.72 -1.13 0.81
CA TRP A 38 4.47 -1.31 -0.43
C TRP A 38 5.56 -0.23 -0.53
N LEU A 39 5.18 1.04 -0.32
CA LEU A 39 6.13 2.15 -0.41
C LEU A 39 7.27 2.01 0.61
N ARG A 40 6.97 1.60 1.85
CA ARG A 40 8.01 1.36 2.87
C ARG A 40 8.95 0.21 2.52
N ARG A 41 8.49 -0.84 1.85
CA ARG A 41 9.36 -1.92 1.36
C ARG A 41 10.24 -1.41 0.22
N PHE A 42 9.62 -0.77 -0.77
CA PHE A 42 10.30 -0.19 -1.91
C PHE A 42 11.42 0.79 -1.49
N LEU A 43 11.13 1.71 -0.56
CA LEU A 43 12.11 2.69 -0.06
C LEU A 43 13.16 2.11 0.88
N ARG A 44 13.08 0.83 1.27
CA ARG A 44 14.18 0.12 1.95
C ARG A 44 15.14 -0.53 0.96
N GLU A 45 14.64 -0.85 -0.22
CA GLU A 45 15.43 -1.43 -1.32
C GLU A 45 16.08 -0.32 -2.16
N HIS A 46 15.46 0.87 -2.19
CA HIS A 46 15.89 2.03 -2.95
C HIS A 46 16.11 3.26 -2.05
N ASP A 47 17.12 3.21 -1.19
CA ASP A 47 17.41 4.27 -0.21
C ASP A 47 17.69 5.65 -0.87
N ALA A 48 18.15 5.69 -2.12
CA ALA A 48 18.37 6.93 -2.88
C ALA A 48 17.08 7.68 -3.25
N LEU A 49 15.92 7.01 -3.20
CA LEU A 49 14.63 7.59 -3.57
C LEU A 49 13.91 8.23 -2.37
N CYS A 50 14.60 8.44 -1.25
CA CYS A 50 14.05 9.16 -0.11
C CYS A 50 15.11 9.86 0.75
N GLY A 51 14.73 10.98 1.35
CA GLY A 51 15.45 11.54 2.50
C GLY A 51 15.00 10.87 3.79
N ARG A 52 15.95 10.56 4.68
CA ARG A 52 15.67 10.10 6.05
C ARG A 52 16.26 11.08 7.05
N ASN A 53 15.44 11.60 7.96
CA ASN A 53 15.91 12.40 9.09
C ASN A 53 16.51 11.51 10.19
N GLY A 54 17.66 10.89 9.89
CA GLY A 54 18.36 9.94 10.77
C GLY A 54 17.94 8.47 10.62
N ARG A 55 18.57 7.56 11.39
CA ARG A 55 18.42 6.09 11.28
C ARG A 55 17.00 5.55 11.49
N ARG A 56 16.18 6.25 12.29
CA ARG A 56 14.75 5.97 12.51
C ARG A 56 13.87 7.16 12.10
N GLY A 57 14.41 8.01 11.25
CA GLY A 57 13.81 9.27 10.85
C GLY A 57 12.50 9.11 10.10
N ARG A 58 11.75 10.21 10.05
CA ARG A 58 10.64 10.35 9.11
C ARG A 58 11.22 10.25 7.70
N ILE A 59 10.56 9.44 6.87
CA ILE A 59 10.89 9.31 5.45
C ILE A 59 10.18 10.45 4.72
N ILE A 60 10.96 11.22 3.96
CA ILE A 60 10.52 12.37 3.19
C ILE A 60 10.88 12.12 1.73
N THR A 61 9.96 12.41 0.81
CA THR A 61 10.21 12.36 -0.64
C THR A 61 10.09 13.75 -1.25
N ASN A 62 10.98 14.10 -2.17
CA ASN A 62 10.87 15.30 -2.99
C ASN A 62 10.10 15.02 -4.30
N ARG A 63 9.87 16.05 -5.12
CA ARG A 63 9.07 15.90 -6.35
C ARG A 63 9.69 14.94 -7.37
N GLU A 64 11.00 15.02 -7.56
CA GLU A 64 11.75 14.15 -8.48
C GLU A 64 11.71 12.68 -8.04
N GLN A 65 11.88 12.43 -6.74
CA GLN A 65 11.78 11.09 -6.16
C GLN A 65 10.38 10.53 -6.34
N ARG A 66 9.32 11.33 -6.15
CA ARG A 66 7.94 10.88 -6.42
C ARG A 66 7.74 10.48 -7.88
N ALA A 67 8.26 11.25 -8.82
CA ALA A 67 8.21 10.91 -10.24
C ALA A 67 8.95 9.60 -10.55
N ALA A 68 10.14 9.41 -9.97
CA ALA A 68 10.90 8.16 -10.11
C ALA A 68 10.15 6.95 -9.52
N ILE A 69 9.58 7.09 -8.31
CA ILE A 69 8.77 6.04 -7.67
C ILE A 69 7.56 5.69 -8.55
N HIS A 70 6.87 6.69 -9.11
CA HIS A 70 5.75 6.49 -10.01
C HIS A 70 6.15 5.73 -11.29
N ALA A 71 7.28 6.12 -11.89
CA ALA A 71 7.82 5.46 -13.08
C ALA A 71 8.16 3.99 -12.79
N THR A 72 8.87 3.69 -11.70
CA THR A 72 9.22 2.30 -11.33
C THR A 72 7.98 1.46 -11.06
N ARG A 73 6.98 2.01 -10.37
CA ARG A 73 5.72 1.31 -10.14
C ARG A 73 4.97 1.01 -11.43
N SER A 74 4.88 1.99 -12.32
CA SER A 74 4.16 1.86 -13.59
C SER A 74 4.86 0.89 -14.54
N ALA A 75 6.20 0.85 -14.50
CA ALA A 75 7.00 -0.10 -15.27
C ALA A 75 6.89 -1.55 -14.76
N GLY A 76 6.59 -1.73 -13.47
CA GLY A 76 6.67 -3.02 -12.79
C GLY A 76 5.33 -3.68 -12.44
N ASP A 77 4.17 -3.15 -12.86
CA ASP A 77 2.87 -3.70 -12.40
C ASP A 77 2.64 -5.12 -12.94
N PRO A 78 2.65 -6.18 -12.11
CA PRO A 78 2.33 -7.54 -12.55
C PRO A 78 0.81 -7.75 -12.68
N ARG A 79 -0.01 -6.75 -12.30
CA ARG A 79 -1.48 -6.82 -12.32
C ARG A 79 -2.09 -6.49 -13.68
N THR A 80 -1.37 -5.84 -14.59
CA THR A 80 -1.80 -5.69 -15.99
C THR A 80 -2.06 -7.04 -16.68
N GLY A 81 -1.53 -8.15 -16.15
CA GLY A 81 -1.83 -9.52 -16.59
C GLY A 81 -2.59 -10.41 -15.60
N ARG A 82 -2.95 -9.93 -14.41
CA ARG A 82 -3.61 -10.75 -13.36
C ARG A 82 -5.01 -10.24 -13.02
N SER A 83 -5.91 -10.27 -13.99
CA SER A 83 -7.32 -10.52 -13.69
C SER A 83 -7.47 -12.02 -13.38
N VAL A 84 -6.96 -12.48 -12.23
CA VAL A 84 -7.32 -13.85 -11.78
C VAL A 84 -8.77 -13.74 -11.31
N PRO A 85 -9.75 -14.32 -12.03
CA PRO A 85 -11.14 -14.26 -11.59
C PRO A 85 -11.20 -14.88 -10.20
N ARG A 86 -11.73 -14.11 -9.25
CA ARG A 86 -11.89 -14.52 -7.86
C ARG A 86 -12.84 -15.72 -7.86
N GLN A 87 -12.32 -16.94 -7.90
CA GLN A 87 -13.12 -18.16 -7.78
C GLN A 87 -13.86 -18.09 -6.45
N ARG A 88 -15.14 -17.71 -6.51
CA ARG A 88 -16.05 -17.82 -5.38
C ARG A 88 -16.11 -19.31 -5.04
N ARG A 89 -15.43 -19.71 -3.96
CA ARG A 89 -15.62 -21.05 -3.40
C ARG A 89 -17.11 -21.21 -3.09
N PRO A 90 -17.81 -22.21 -3.64
CA PRO A 90 -19.19 -22.45 -3.29
C PRO A 90 -19.26 -22.73 -1.79
N ARG A 91 -20.16 -22.00 -1.12
CA ARG A 91 -20.45 -22.15 0.30
C ARG A 91 -20.97 -23.58 0.50
N ARG A 92 -20.22 -24.46 1.17
CA ARG A 92 -20.68 -25.82 1.52
C ARG A 92 -21.96 -25.66 2.36
N THR A 93 -23.11 -25.90 1.75
CA THR A 93 -24.37 -26.11 2.46
C THR A 93 -24.22 -27.42 3.22
N ALA A 94 -24.22 -27.32 4.56
CA ALA A 94 -24.21 -28.48 5.43
C ALA A 94 -25.50 -29.28 5.21
N VAL A 95 -25.38 -30.46 4.60
CA VAL A 95 -26.44 -31.45 4.57
C VAL A 95 -26.55 -32.00 5.99
N LYS A 96 -27.59 -31.58 6.73
CA LYS A 96 -27.97 -32.22 7.98
C LYS A 96 -28.71 -33.50 7.62
N THR A 97 -28.02 -34.64 7.68
CA THR A 97 -28.67 -35.95 7.70
C THR A 97 -29.34 -36.11 9.06
N SER A 98 -30.66 -35.93 9.11
CA SER A 98 -31.46 -36.37 10.25
C SER A 98 -31.62 -37.89 10.16
N VAL A 99 -30.87 -38.61 10.99
CA VAL A 99 -31.13 -40.01 11.34
C VAL A 99 -31.87 -40.00 12.68
N ALA A 100 -33.10 -40.52 12.68
CA ALA A 100 -33.87 -41.08 13.82
C ALA A 100 -35.32 -41.23 13.31
N ALA A 101 -36.09 -42.28 13.58
CA ALA A 101 -35.93 -43.58 14.23
C ALA A 101 -37.12 -44.44 13.74
#